data_AF-A0A7J4N9F7-F1
#
_entry.id   AF-A0A7J4N9F7-F1
#
_cell.length_a   1.000
_cell.length_b   1.000
_cell.length_c   1.000
_cell.angle_alpha   90.00
_cell.angle_beta   90.00
_cell.angle_gamma   90.00
#
_symmetry.space_group_name_H-M   'P 1'
#
loop_
_entity.id
_entity.type
_entity.pdbx_description
1 polymer ?
#
loop_
_entity_poly.entity_id
_entity_poly.type
_entity_poly.pdbx_seq_one_letter_code
_entity_poly.pdbx_strand_id
1 'polypeptide(L)'
;MGQGNQPIIVLREGTDRSRNKEAQFNNIAAARAVADSVKSTLGPKGMDKMLVDSMGDVVITNDGVTILKEIDVQHPAAKMVVEIAKTQDTECGDGTTSSVIIAGELLKKAEALVEQNIHPTIIANGYKMAAAEAIKILDTIAVSVTPDDTDMLKQVAMTAMTGKSVGGQGEFLASIAVKAIKAVSEKAGKGYTVDVENIKVEKRTGGSISETEIIEGVVIDKERVHPRMATQVKKAKIALLSVPMEVKKTEVDAKIQIRDPSQMQMFLDEEEAVLKKMVDQVAASGANVVFCQKGIDD
;
A
#
# COMPACT_ATOMS: atom_id res chain seq x y z
N MET A 1 -24.01 59.60 -0.69
CA MET A 1 -22.91 58.98 -1.46
C MET A 1 -22.08 58.17 -0.48
N GLY A 2 -21.95 56.85 -0.53
CA GLY A 2 -22.48 55.85 -1.43
C GLY A 2 -22.92 54.60 -0.65
N GLN A 3 -23.98 53.97 -1.12
CA GLN A 3 -24.36 52.63 -0.68
C GLN A 3 -23.21 51.67 -1.05
N GLY A 4 -22.59 51.08 -0.04
CA GLY A 4 -21.59 50.02 -0.23
C GLY A 4 -22.24 48.87 -1.00
N ASN A 5 -21.75 48.66 -2.21
CA ASN A 5 -22.19 47.64 -3.15
C ASN A 5 -21.96 46.26 -2.51
N GLN A 6 -22.98 45.67 -1.88
CA GLN A 6 -22.90 44.26 -1.46
C GLN A 6 -22.75 43.42 -2.72
N PRO A 7 -21.67 42.63 -2.87
CA PRO A 7 -21.42 41.90 -4.09
C PRO A 7 -22.55 40.88 -4.32
N ILE A 8 -23.31 41.08 -5.39
CA ILE A 8 -24.31 40.13 -5.88
C ILE A 8 -23.54 38.97 -6.50
N ILE A 9 -23.46 37.86 -5.76
CA ILE A 9 -22.87 36.62 -6.26
C ILE A 9 -23.97 35.86 -7.01
N VAL A 10 -23.91 35.91 -8.35
CA VAL A 10 -24.80 35.11 -9.20
C VAL A 10 -24.30 33.66 -9.19
N LEU A 11 -25.08 32.77 -8.58
CA LEU A 11 -24.84 31.33 -8.62
C LEU A 11 -25.59 30.73 -9.82
N ARG A 12 -25.04 29.65 -10.41
CA ARG A 12 -25.78 28.89 -11.44
C ARG A 12 -27.02 28.25 -10.81
N GLU A 13 -28.13 28.22 -11.55
CA GLU A 13 -29.34 27.51 -11.15
C GLU A 13 -29.00 26.06 -10.74
N GLY A 14 -29.46 25.64 -9.55
CA GLY A 14 -29.13 24.34 -8.95
C GLY A 14 -27.91 24.35 -8.01
N THR A 15 -27.31 25.50 -7.70
CA THR A 15 -26.20 25.59 -6.73
C THR A 15 -26.72 25.97 -5.34
N ASP A 16 -26.70 25.02 -4.40
CA ASP A 16 -26.96 25.29 -3.00
C ASP A 16 -25.68 25.72 -2.26
N ARG A 17 -25.81 26.72 -1.38
CA ARG A 17 -24.68 27.25 -0.60
C ARG A 17 -25.03 27.29 0.89
N SER A 18 -24.38 26.42 1.66
CA SER A 18 -24.35 26.56 3.12
C SER A 18 -23.42 27.71 3.52
N ARG A 19 -23.79 28.48 4.54
CA ARG A 19 -22.99 29.63 5.03
C ARG A 19 -22.82 29.57 6.55
N ASN A 20 -21.79 30.27 7.03
CA ASN A 20 -21.56 30.56 8.45
C ASN A 20 -21.46 29.28 9.31
N LYS A 21 -22.04 29.33 10.51
CA LYS A 21 -21.99 28.25 11.50
C LYS A 21 -22.60 26.95 10.98
N GLU A 22 -23.68 27.02 10.21
CA GLU A 22 -24.36 25.84 9.67
C GLU A 22 -23.43 24.99 8.78
N ALA A 23 -22.62 25.63 7.94
CA ALA A 23 -21.61 24.94 7.15
C ALA A 23 -20.55 24.26 8.04
N GLN A 24 -20.17 24.90 9.15
CA GLN A 24 -19.21 24.33 10.10
C GLN A 24 -19.79 23.11 10.83
N PHE A 25 -21.03 23.20 11.31
CA PHE A 25 -21.73 22.09 11.94
C PHE A 25 -21.92 20.91 10.99
N ASN A 26 -22.30 21.16 9.73
CA ASN A 26 -22.43 20.11 8.72
C ASN A 26 -21.09 19.43 8.43
N ASN A 27 -19.99 20.19 8.35
CA ASN A 27 -18.65 19.64 8.18
C ASN A 27 -18.25 18.74 9.37
N ILE A 28 -18.49 19.20 10.61
CA ILE A 28 -18.18 18.45 11.83
C ILE A 28 -19.04 17.18 11.91
N ALA A 29 -20.34 17.27 11.62
CA ALA A 29 -21.25 16.15 11.64
C ALA A 29 -20.85 15.07 10.62
N ALA A 30 -20.47 15.46 9.40
CA ALA A 30 -20.02 14.53 8.37
C ALA A 30 -18.71 13.82 8.77
N ALA A 31 -17.71 14.56 9.27
CA ALA A 31 -16.46 13.99 9.75
C ALA A 31 -16.67 13.04 10.94
N ARG A 32 -17.55 13.41 11.87
CA ARG A 32 -17.93 12.59 13.01
C ARG A 32 -18.65 11.32 12.60
N ALA A 33 -19.56 11.37 11.64
CA ALA A 33 -20.25 10.18 11.15
C ALA A 33 -19.27 9.13 10.61
N VAL A 34 -18.23 9.56 9.89
CA VAL A 34 -17.16 8.68 9.43
C VAL A 34 -16.36 8.11 10.60
N ALA A 35 -16.00 8.93 11.59
CA ALA A 35 -15.27 8.45 12.77
C ALA A 35 -16.09 7.46 13.62
N ASP A 36 -17.37 7.73 13.81
CA ASP A 36 -18.30 6.85 14.53
C ASP A 36 -18.50 5.52 13.78
N SER A 37 -18.39 5.52 12.45
CA SER A 37 -18.46 4.30 11.63
C SER A 37 -17.32 3.32 11.96
N VAL A 38 -16.09 3.78 12.16
CA VAL A 38 -14.91 2.92 12.44
C VAL A 38 -14.67 2.71 13.93
N LYS A 39 -15.36 3.44 14.81
CA LYS A 39 -15.14 3.39 16.26
C LYS A 39 -15.22 2.00 16.87
N SER A 40 -16.11 1.15 16.35
CA SER A 40 -16.30 -0.22 16.85
C SER A 40 -15.16 -1.18 16.52
N THR A 41 -14.25 -0.79 15.63
CA THR A 41 -13.12 -1.64 15.20
C THR A 41 -11.84 -1.36 15.98
N LEU A 42 -11.82 -0.29 16.78
CA LEU A 42 -10.65 0.08 17.57
C LEU A 42 -10.47 -0.88 18.77
N GLY A 43 -9.24 -1.40 18.91
CA GLY A 43 -8.77 -2.15 20.06
C GLY A 43 -8.70 -3.67 19.83
N PRO A 44 -8.19 -4.43 20.81
CA PRO A 44 -7.92 -5.87 20.68
C PRO A 44 -9.19 -6.73 20.56
N LYS A 45 -10.35 -6.15 20.91
CA LYS A 45 -11.69 -6.76 20.76
C LYS A 45 -12.56 -5.94 19.79
N GLY A 46 -11.93 -5.28 18.83
CA GLY A 46 -12.64 -4.61 17.74
C GLY A 46 -13.55 -5.59 17.01
N MET A 47 -14.73 -5.14 16.62
CA MET A 47 -15.66 -5.96 15.85
C MET A 47 -15.31 -5.89 14.37
N ASP A 48 -15.30 -7.05 13.70
CA ASP A 48 -15.20 -7.12 12.25
C ASP A 48 -16.43 -6.47 11.60
N LYS A 49 -16.21 -5.77 10.49
CA LYS A 49 -17.29 -5.23 9.66
C LYS A 49 -17.34 -6.00 8.35
N MET A 50 -18.56 -6.38 8.00
CA MET A 50 -18.88 -6.93 6.68
C MET A 50 -19.32 -5.78 5.79
N LEU A 51 -18.55 -5.53 4.74
CA LEU A 51 -18.81 -4.55 3.70
C LEU A 51 -19.27 -5.30 2.45
N VAL A 52 -20.31 -4.80 1.80
CA VAL A 52 -20.85 -5.38 0.57
C VAL A 52 -20.80 -4.30 -0.50
N ASP A 53 -20.03 -4.54 -1.54
CA ASP A 53 -19.97 -3.63 -2.69
C ASP A 53 -21.25 -3.76 -3.54
N SER A 54 -21.50 -2.75 -4.37
CA SER A 54 -22.50 -2.71 -5.43
C SER A 54 -22.48 -3.93 -6.37
N MET A 55 -21.31 -4.54 -6.59
CA MET A 55 -21.17 -5.77 -7.39
C MET A 55 -21.47 -7.05 -6.61
N GLY A 56 -21.71 -6.96 -5.30
CA GLY A 56 -21.98 -8.09 -4.41
C GLY A 56 -20.74 -8.74 -3.80
N ASP A 57 -19.55 -8.18 -4.05
CA ASP A 57 -18.32 -8.63 -3.39
C ASP A 57 -18.36 -8.29 -1.89
N VAL A 58 -17.99 -9.27 -1.07
CA VAL A 58 -18.05 -9.16 0.39
C VAL A 58 -16.64 -9.06 0.96
N VAL A 59 -16.35 -7.96 1.63
CA VAL A 59 -15.09 -7.73 2.34
C VAL A 59 -15.37 -7.71 3.83
N ILE A 60 -14.76 -8.65 4.57
CA ILE A 60 -14.83 -8.70 6.04
C ILE A 60 -13.50 -8.21 6.58
N THR A 61 -13.51 -7.10 7.30
CA THR A 61 -12.29 -6.53 7.88
C THR A 61 -12.61 -5.68 9.10
N ASN A 62 -11.66 -5.61 10.02
CA ASN A 62 -11.64 -4.66 11.12
C ASN A 62 -10.68 -3.48 10.87
N ASP A 63 -9.94 -3.51 9.76
CA ASP A 63 -8.95 -2.47 9.46
C ASP A 63 -9.66 -1.18 9.00
N GLY A 64 -9.46 -0.11 9.77
CA GLY A 64 -10.13 1.17 9.56
C GLY A 64 -9.85 1.76 8.20
N VAL A 65 -8.61 1.67 7.69
CA VAL A 65 -8.29 2.22 6.36
C VAL A 65 -8.96 1.44 5.23
N THR A 66 -9.05 0.11 5.34
CA THR A 66 -9.78 -0.71 4.36
C THR A 66 -11.26 -0.35 4.38
N ILE A 67 -11.87 -0.24 5.57
CA ILE A 67 -13.27 0.17 5.70
C ILE A 67 -13.52 1.54 5.06
N LEU A 68 -12.64 2.50 5.31
CA LEU A 68 -12.78 3.86 4.79
C LEU A 68 -12.52 3.97 3.28
N LYS A 69 -11.76 3.03 2.69
CA LYS A 69 -11.55 2.94 1.24
C LYS A 69 -12.80 2.42 0.51
N GLU A 70 -13.55 1.52 1.14
CA GLU A 70 -14.77 0.92 0.57
C GLU A 70 -16.03 1.78 0.75
N ILE A 71 -16.05 2.71 1.72
CA ILE A 71 -17.20 3.59 1.93
C ILE A 71 -17.20 4.72 0.88
N ASP A 72 -18.29 4.83 0.09
CA ASP A 72 -18.50 5.98 -0.78
C ASP A 72 -18.95 7.22 0.03
N VAL A 73 -18.03 8.16 0.21
CA VAL A 73 -18.25 9.39 0.96
C VAL A 73 -18.43 10.57 0.01
N GLN A 74 -19.62 11.15 -0.03
CA GLN A 74 -19.90 12.32 -0.88
C GLN A 74 -19.42 13.65 -0.28
N HIS A 75 -19.52 13.81 1.05
CA HIS A 75 -19.26 15.07 1.71
C HIS A 75 -17.75 15.42 1.77
N PRO A 76 -17.30 16.62 1.35
CA PRO A 76 -15.87 16.95 1.28
C PRO A 76 -15.11 16.82 2.59
N ALA A 77 -15.69 17.30 3.71
CA ALA A 77 -15.06 17.18 5.03
C ALA A 77 -14.81 15.72 5.45
N ALA A 78 -15.70 14.82 5.05
CA ALA A 78 -15.59 13.41 5.35
C ALA A 78 -14.53 12.74 4.44
N LYS A 79 -14.42 13.15 3.16
CA LYS A 79 -13.29 12.75 2.29
C LYS A 79 -11.94 13.15 2.89
N MET A 80 -11.83 14.34 3.47
CA MET A 80 -10.60 14.76 4.16
C MET A 80 -10.23 13.84 5.32
N VAL A 81 -11.21 13.35 6.09
CA VAL A 81 -10.96 12.37 7.17
C VAL A 81 -10.48 11.03 6.62
N VAL A 82 -11.03 10.57 5.49
CA VAL A 82 -10.56 9.36 4.81
C VAL A 82 -9.10 9.50 4.35
N GLU A 83 -8.71 10.67 3.84
CA GLU A 83 -7.33 10.94 3.43
C GLU A 83 -6.34 10.94 4.60
N ILE A 84 -6.77 11.33 5.81
CA ILE A 84 -5.95 11.20 7.03
C ILE A 84 -5.60 9.72 7.28
N ALA A 85 -6.58 8.82 7.16
CA ALA A 85 -6.34 7.39 7.34
C ALA A 85 -5.38 6.83 6.28
N LYS A 86 -5.55 7.21 5.01
CA LYS A 86 -4.66 6.78 3.91
C LYS A 86 -3.23 7.27 4.10
N THR A 87 -3.05 8.53 4.51
CA THR A 87 -1.71 9.08 4.75
C THR A 87 -1.03 8.37 5.92
N GLN A 88 -1.78 8.10 7.00
CA GLN A 88 -1.27 7.36 8.15
C GLN A 88 -0.89 5.91 7.81
N ASP A 89 -1.66 5.26 6.92
CA ASP A 89 -1.39 3.92 6.40
C ASP A 89 -0.09 3.88 5.60
N THR A 90 0.13 4.83 4.70
CA THR A 90 1.35 4.90 3.88
C THR A 90 2.61 5.19 4.71
N GLU A 91 2.53 6.12 5.67
CA GLU A 91 3.71 6.57 6.42
C GLU A 91 4.08 5.62 7.57
N CYS A 92 3.10 5.04 8.27
CA CYS A 92 3.34 4.24 9.48
C CYS A 92 2.82 2.81 9.37
N GLY A 93 1.84 2.52 8.51
CA GLY A 93 1.21 1.20 8.38
C GLY A 93 0.35 0.77 9.57
N ASP A 94 0.16 1.63 10.57
CA ASP A 94 -0.66 1.36 11.77
C ASP A 94 -1.26 2.66 12.33
N GLY A 95 -2.25 2.52 13.22
CA GLY A 95 -2.91 3.64 13.89
C GLY A 95 -3.93 4.37 13.02
N THR A 96 -4.28 3.81 11.85
CA THR A 96 -5.24 4.38 10.89
C THR A 96 -6.62 4.64 11.53
N THR A 97 -7.09 3.69 12.33
CA THR A 97 -8.38 3.81 13.05
C THR A 97 -8.30 4.85 14.16
N SER A 98 -7.20 4.86 14.92
CA SER A 98 -6.97 5.81 16.01
C SER A 98 -6.91 7.25 15.52
N SER A 99 -6.21 7.52 14.41
CA SER A 99 -6.06 8.86 13.86
C SER A 99 -7.41 9.47 13.46
N VAL A 100 -8.27 8.66 12.84
CA VAL A 100 -9.63 9.05 12.45
C VAL A 100 -10.53 9.32 13.66
N ILE A 101 -10.48 8.45 14.68
CA ILE A 101 -11.28 8.62 15.90
C ILE A 101 -10.85 9.87 16.67
N ILE A 102 -9.54 10.11 16.79
CA ILE A 102 -8.99 11.30 17.45
C ILE A 102 -9.45 12.56 16.68
N ALA A 103 -9.35 12.57 15.35
CA ALA A 103 -9.82 13.68 14.53
C ALA A 103 -11.33 13.95 14.74
N GLY A 104 -12.15 12.90 14.74
CA GLY A 104 -13.59 13.01 14.98
C GLY A 104 -13.94 13.56 16.37
N GLU A 105 -13.28 13.08 17.43
CA GLU A 105 -13.55 13.55 18.79
C GLU A 105 -13.02 14.98 19.02
N LEU A 106 -11.89 15.36 18.42
CA LEU A 106 -11.39 16.75 18.45
C LEU A 106 -12.36 17.73 17.78
N LEU A 107 -12.98 17.33 16.67
CA LEU A 107 -14.00 18.14 15.98
C LEU A 107 -15.27 18.28 16.82
N LYS A 108 -15.71 17.20 17.48
CA LYS A 108 -16.84 17.23 18.43
C LYS A 108 -16.57 18.14 19.63
N LYS A 109 -15.34 18.19 20.15
CA LYS A 109 -14.97 19.14 21.20
C LYS A 109 -14.88 20.58 20.68
N ALA A 110 -14.45 20.76 19.43
CA ALA A 110 -14.42 22.07 18.78
C ALA A 110 -15.85 22.62 18.57
N GLU A 111 -16.83 21.77 18.28
CA GLU A 111 -18.24 22.13 18.15
C GLU A 111 -18.75 22.92 19.38
N ALA A 112 -18.53 22.38 20.59
CA ALA A 112 -18.92 23.01 21.84
C ALA A 112 -18.22 24.38 22.08
N LEU A 113 -17.00 24.56 21.58
CA LEU A 113 -16.27 25.83 21.68
C LEU A 113 -16.79 26.86 20.67
N VAL A 114 -17.19 26.41 19.48
CA VAL A 114 -17.82 27.27 18.45
C VAL A 114 -19.20 27.75 18.90
N GLU A 115 -19.96 26.90 19.61
CA GLU A 115 -21.21 27.30 20.28
C GLU A 115 -21.01 28.43 21.29
N GLN A 116 -19.90 28.39 22.03
CA GLN A 116 -19.48 29.46 22.95
C GLN A 116 -18.95 30.72 22.25
N ASN A 117 -19.10 30.81 20.92
CA ASN A 117 -18.63 31.92 20.08
C ASN A 117 -17.10 32.11 20.07
N ILE A 118 -16.33 31.07 20.34
CA ILE A 118 -14.87 31.11 20.16
C ILE A 118 -14.55 31.00 18.67
N HIS A 119 -13.71 31.90 18.16
CA HIS A 119 -13.35 31.90 16.74
C HIS A 119 -12.54 30.63 16.37
N PRO A 120 -12.86 29.91 15.28
CA PRO A 120 -12.19 28.66 14.91
C PRO A 120 -10.67 28.73 14.80
N THR A 121 -10.13 29.89 14.37
CA THR A 121 -8.68 30.14 14.33
C THR A 121 -8.00 30.00 15.69
N ILE A 122 -8.66 30.44 16.76
CA ILE A 122 -8.13 30.32 18.13
C ILE A 122 -8.11 28.85 18.55
N ILE A 123 -9.17 28.10 18.24
CA ILE A 123 -9.27 26.66 18.52
C ILE A 123 -8.16 25.90 17.79
N ALA A 124 -7.98 26.17 16.49
CA ALA A 124 -6.94 25.54 15.68
C ALA A 124 -5.53 25.84 16.20
N ASN A 125 -5.25 27.08 16.61
CA ASN A 125 -3.97 27.44 17.23
C ASN A 125 -3.77 26.73 18.57
N GLY A 126 -4.82 26.63 19.40
CA GLY A 126 -4.80 25.88 20.65
C GLY A 126 -4.46 24.40 20.43
N TYR A 127 -5.07 23.75 19.43
CA TYR A 127 -4.76 22.36 19.09
C TYR A 127 -3.33 22.17 18.57
N LYS A 128 -2.79 23.13 17.80
CA LYS A 128 -1.37 23.09 17.38
C LYS A 128 -0.42 23.16 18.57
N MET A 129 -0.70 24.05 19.54
CA MET A 129 0.09 24.16 20.77
C MET A 129 0.00 22.89 21.61
N ALA A 130 -1.20 22.33 21.75
CA ALA A 130 -1.42 21.08 22.48
C ALA A 130 -0.71 19.89 21.83
N ALA A 131 -0.71 19.80 20.49
CA ALA A 131 0.00 18.75 19.75
C ALA A 131 1.52 18.83 19.98
N ALA A 132 2.10 20.03 19.96
CA ALA A 132 3.52 20.22 20.21
C ALA A 132 3.92 19.80 21.63
N GLU A 133 3.08 20.05 22.63
CA GLU A 133 3.34 19.62 24.00
C GLU A 133 3.13 18.11 24.19
N ALA A 134 2.10 17.54 23.54
CA ALA A 134 1.86 16.10 23.56
C ALA A 134 3.07 15.32 23.05
N ILE A 135 3.73 15.78 21.97
CA ILE A 135 4.95 15.14 21.44
C ILE A 135 6.06 15.10 22.48
N LYS A 136 6.31 16.20 23.22
CA LYS A 136 7.34 16.22 24.27
C LYS A 136 7.06 15.24 25.40
N ILE A 137 5.77 15.11 25.77
CA ILE A 137 5.35 14.15 26.79
C ILE A 137 5.54 12.73 26.28
N LEU A 138 5.20 12.46 25.01
CA LEU A 138 5.42 11.17 24.36
C LEU A 138 6.90 10.78 24.37
N ASP A 139 7.81 11.70 24.08
CA ASP A 139 9.26 11.46 24.14
C ASP A 139 9.75 11.13 25.56
N THR A 140 9.09 11.67 26.59
CA THR A 140 9.45 11.45 28.01
C THR A 140 8.99 10.07 28.51
N ILE A 141 7.86 9.57 27.99
CA ILE A 141 7.32 8.25 28.36
C ILE A 141 7.83 7.12 27.45
N ALA A 142 8.48 7.46 26.34
CA ALA A 142 8.99 6.50 25.37
C ALA A 142 10.06 5.60 26.01
N VAL A 143 9.93 4.30 25.79
CA VAL A 143 10.93 3.31 26.20
C VAL A 143 11.82 3.01 25.01
N SER A 144 13.12 3.24 25.15
CA SER A 144 14.09 2.94 24.09
C SER A 144 14.26 1.42 23.91
N VAL A 145 14.09 0.94 22.69
CA VAL A 145 14.30 -0.48 22.33
C VAL A 145 15.53 -0.59 21.42
N THR A 146 16.38 -1.56 21.70
CA THR A 146 17.55 -1.87 20.86
C THR A 146 17.18 -2.83 19.73
N PRO A 147 17.68 -2.64 18.50
CA PRO A 147 17.37 -3.51 17.34
C PRO A 147 17.76 -4.99 17.50
N ASP A 148 18.70 -5.29 18.38
CA ASP A 148 19.16 -6.65 18.64
C ASP A 148 18.19 -7.44 19.54
N ASP A 149 17.31 -6.75 20.26
CA ASP A 149 16.34 -7.37 21.17
C ASP A 149 15.19 -8.01 20.38
N THR A 150 15.41 -9.26 19.98
CA THR A 150 14.46 -10.03 19.19
C THR A 150 13.15 -10.29 19.95
N ASP A 151 13.19 -10.38 21.28
CA ASP A 151 12.01 -10.74 22.06
C ASP A 151 11.10 -9.52 22.26
N MET A 152 11.66 -8.34 22.49
CA MET A 152 10.88 -7.10 22.43
C MET A 152 10.30 -6.84 21.04
N LEU A 153 11.07 -7.07 19.96
CA LEU A 153 10.55 -6.92 18.59
C LEU A 153 9.39 -7.88 18.29
N LYS A 154 9.46 -9.13 18.80
CA LYS A 154 8.32 -10.07 18.71
C LYS A 154 7.11 -9.55 19.47
N GLN A 155 7.28 -9.03 20.69
CA GLN A 155 6.18 -8.46 21.46
C GLN A 155 5.52 -7.26 20.77
N VAL A 156 6.31 -6.38 20.15
CA VAL A 156 5.81 -5.28 19.33
C VAL A 156 5.00 -5.80 18.15
N ALA A 157 5.54 -6.77 17.40
CA ALA A 157 4.85 -7.38 16.27
C ALA A 157 3.54 -8.09 16.70
N MET A 158 3.54 -8.80 17.83
CA MET A 158 2.32 -9.40 18.38
C MET A 158 1.28 -8.34 18.75
N THR A 159 1.71 -7.22 19.34
CA THR A 159 0.81 -6.13 19.71
C THR A 159 0.13 -5.53 18.48
N ALA A 160 0.88 -5.28 17.41
CA ALA A 160 0.35 -4.75 16.15
C ALA A 160 -0.60 -5.72 15.42
N MET A 161 -0.43 -7.03 15.63
CA MET A 161 -1.34 -8.06 15.10
C MET A 161 -2.58 -8.28 15.98
N THR A 162 -2.57 -7.79 17.22
CA THR A 162 -3.66 -8.03 18.17
C THR A 162 -4.92 -7.28 17.72
N GLY A 163 -6.06 -7.98 17.74
CA GLY A 163 -7.35 -7.43 17.34
C GLY A 163 -7.71 -7.67 15.87
N LYS A 164 -6.76 -8.12 15.03
CA LYS A 164 -7.02 -8.58 13.66
C LYS A 164 -7.33 -10.08 13.65
N SER A 165 -7.86 -10.61 12.53
CA SER A 165 -8.26 -12.02 12.35
C SER A 165 -7.09 -13.03 12.32
N VAL A 166 -5.99 -12.75 13.03
CA VAL A 166 -4.75 -13.54 13.05
C VAL A 166 -4.86 -14.79 13.96
N GLY A 167 -5.97 -14.93 14.70
CA GLY A 167 -6.27 -16.11 15.50
C GLY A 167 -5.18 -16.45 16.53
N GLY A 168 -5.05 -17.74 16.89
CA GLY A 168 -4.07 -18.22 17.86
C GLY A 168 -2.61 -18.30 17.36
N GLN A 169 -2.34 -17.90 16.12
CA GLN A 169 -1.03 -18.07 15.46
C GLN A 169 -0.21 -16.76 15.41
N GLY A 170 -0.61 -15.75 16.19
CA GLY A 170 0.07 -14.45 16.23
C GLY A 170 1.54 -14.55 16.61
N GLU A 171 1.92 -15.43 17.53
CA GLU A 171 3.32 -15.60 17.94
C GLU A 171 4.19 -16.17 16.80
N PHE A 172 3.67 -17.15 16.07
CA PHE A 172 4.34 -17.73 14.91
C PHE A 172 4.56 -16.69 13.81
N LEU A 173 3.51 -15.94 13.45
CA LEU A 173 3.59 -14.88 12.44
C LEU A 173 4.48 -13.71 12.89
N ALA A 174 4.44 -13.34 14.16
CA ALA A 174 5.36 -12.34 14.73
C ALA A 174 6.82 -12.77 14.58
N SER A 175 7.12 -14.05 14.83
CA SER A 175 8.48 -14.59 14.65
C SER A 175 8.96 -14.52 13.19
N ILE A 176 8.05 -14.77 12.24
CA ILE A 176 8.35 -14.68 10.80
C ILE A 176 8.55 -13.22 10.39
N ALA A 177 7.67 -12.31 10.83
CA ALA A 177 7.78 -10.89 10.52
C ALA A 177 9.11 -10.29 11.02
N VAL A 178 9.51 -10.63 12.25
CA VAL A 178 10.80 -10.18 12.81
C VAL A 178 11.98 -10.76 12.04
N LYS A 179 11.92 -12.04 11.63
CA LYS A 179 12.96 -12.63 10.78
C LYS A 179 13.06 -11.95 9.41
N ALA A 180 11.92 -11.66 8.77
CA ALA A 180 11.88 -10.96 7.48
C ALA A 180 12.47 -9.56 7.57
N ILE A 181 12.08 -8.77 8.57
CA ILE A 181 12.62 -7.42 8.78
C ILE A 181 14.13 -7.48 9.08
N LYS A 182 14.60 -8.46 9.86
CA LYS A 182 16.04 -8.62 10.15
C LYS A 182 16.85 -9.05 8.93
N ALA A 183 16.26 -9.80 8.00
CA ALA A 183 16.95 -10.20 6.76
C ALA A 183 17.12 -9.02 5.79
N VAL A 184 16.21 -8.06 5.83
CA VAL A 184 16.17 -6.89 4.92
C VAL A 184 16.76 -5.63 5.56
N SER A 185 17.02 -5.65 6.88
CA SER A 185 17.54 -4.46 7.56
C SER A 185 19.00 -4.19 7.17
N GLU A 186 19.22 -3.02 6.59
CA GLU A 186 20.56 -2.55 6.24
C GLU A 186 21.02 -1.50 7.24
N LYS A 187 22.29 -1.61 7.66
CA LYS A 187 22.90 -0.65 8.57
C LYS A 187 23.35 0.60 7.80
N ALA A 188 22.45 1.57 7.66
CA ALA A 188 22.74 2.88 7.08
C ALA A 188 23.29 3.84 8.16
N GLY A 189 24.61 3.91 8.28
CA GLY A 189 25.28 4.85 9.19
C GLY A 189 25.02 4.55 10.68
N LYS A 190 24.36 5.49 11.39
CA LYS A 190 23.96 5.33 12.80
C LYS A 190 22.58 4.70 13.00
N GLY A 191 21.83 4.46 11.92
CA GLY A 191 20.49 3.89 11.95
C GLY A 191 20.40 2.58 11.19
N TYR A 192 19.19 2.01 11.21
CA TYR A 192 18.79 0.91 10.35
C TYR A 192 17.78 1.46 9.35
N THR A 193 17.98 1.18 8.07
CA THR A 193 16.99 1.44 7.03
C THR A 193 16.39 0.10 6.64
N VAL A 194 15.07 0.03 6.61
CA VAL A 194 14.33 -1.15 6.17
C VAL A 194 13.46 -0.70 5.00
N ASP A 195 13.70 -1.30 3.84
CA ASP A 195 12.81 -1.16 2.70
C ASP A 195 11.83 -2.33 2.68
N VAL A 196 10.54 -2.04 2.89
CA VAL A 196 9.49 -3.06 2.93
C VAL A 196 9.24 -3.65 1.55
N GLU A 197 9.58 -2.96 0.46
CA GLU A 197 9.42 -3.46 -0.92
C GLU A 197 10.29 -4.69 -1.21
N ASN A 198 11.39 -4.86 -0.46
CA ASN A 198 12.24 -6.04 -0.55
C ASN A 198 11.60 -7.30 0.07
N ILE A 199 10.48 -7.17 0.78
CA ILE A 199 9.74 -8.31 1.35
C ILE A 199 8.55 -8.64 0.43
N LYS A 200 8.71 -9.67 -0.40
CA LYS A 200 7.62 -10.17 -1.26
C LYS A 200 6.76 -11.19 -0.51
N VAL A 201 5.46 -10.93 -0.39
CA VAL A 201 4.48 -11.89 0.16
C VAL A 201 3.76 -12.62 -0.98
N GLU A 202 3.99 -13.92 -1.11
CA GLU A 202 3.35 -14.77 -2.12
C GLU A 202 2.27 -15.64 -1.46
N LYS A 203 1.02 -15.54 -1.92
CA LYS A 203 -0.12 -16.27 -1.32
C LYS A 203 -0.42 -17.52 -2.15
N ARG A 204 -0.32 -18.71 -1.54
CA ARG A 204 -0.75 -19.99 -2.13
C ARG A 204 -1.95 -20.54 -1.39
N THR A 205 -2.94 -21.01 -2.14
CA THR A 205 -4.13 -21.66 -1.58
C THR A 205 -3.84 -23.14 -1.28
N GLY A 206 -4.49 -23.68 -0.24
CA GLY A 206 -4.45 -25.11 0.08
C GLY A 206 -3.68 -25.52 1.33
N GLY A 207 -2.91 -24.60 1.94
CA GLY A 207 -2.18 -24.84 3.20
C GLY A 207 -2.82 -24.18 4.43
N SER A 208 -2.30 -24.52 5.61
CA SER A 208 -2.65 -23.85 6.88
C SER A 208 -1.73 -22.65 7.16
N ILE A 209 -2.15 -21.69 8.00
CA ILE A 209 -1.32 -20.54 8.40
C ILE A 209 0.01 -21.02 9.02
N SER A 210 0.00 -22.16 9.73
CA SER A 210 1.19 -22.75 10.36
C SER A 210 2.24 -23.25 9.38
N GLU A 211 1.88 -23.42 8.10
CA GLU A 211 2.77 -23.87 7.02
C GLU A 211 3.43 -22.69 6.29
N THR A 212 3.19 -21.46 6.76
CA THR A 212 3.84 -20.26 6.21
C THR A 212 5.33 -20.28 6.56
N GLU A 213 6.19 -20.23 5.55
CA GLU A 213 7.64 -20.21 5.75
C GLU A 213 8.25 -18.94 5.15
N ILE A 214 9.33 -18.48 5.78
CA ILE A 214 10.17 -17.44 5.20
C ILE A 214 11.18 -18.10 4.26
N ILE A 215 11.23 -17.62 3.02
CA ILE A 215 12.21 -18.07 2.02
C ILE A 215 13.26 -16.97 1.89
N GLU A 216 14.51 -17.30 2.21
CA GLU A 216 15.67 -16.42 2.00
C GLU A 216 16.02 -16.37 0.51
N GLY A 217 15.20 -15.69 -0.26
CA GLY A 217 15.29 -15.60 -1.72
C GLY A 217 14.01 -15.03 -2.32
N VAL A 218 13.84 -15.21 -3.63
CA VAL A 218 12.67 -14.70 -4.34
C VAL A 218 11.85 -15.88 -4.87
N VAL A 219 10.56 -15.89 -4.55
CA VAL A 219 9.57 -16.81 -5.12
C VAL A 219 8.90 -16.14 -6.32
N ILE A 220 8.88 -16.82 -7.45
CA ILE A 220 8.26 -16.35 -8.69
C ILE A 220 7.19 -17.36 -9.08
N ASP A 221 5.96 -16.89 -9.26
CA ASP A 221 4.86 -17.70 -9.78
C ASP A 221 4.92 -17.80 -11.31
N LYS A 222 5.94 -18.49 -11.81
CA LYS A 222 6.11 -18.79 -13.23
C LYS A 222 6.61 -20.22 -13.41
N GLU A 223 6.11 -20.85 -14.46
CA GLU A 223 6.53 -22.18 -14.87
C GLU A 223 7.74 -22.11 -15.82
N ARG A 224 8.37 -23.26 -16.03
CA ARG A 224 9.46 -23.41 -17.01
C ARG A 224 8.88 -23.28 -18.41
N VAL A 225 9.56 -22.53 -19.27
CA VAL A 225 9.13 -22.31 -20.66
C VAL A 225 9.04 -23.63 -21.43
N HIS A 226 10.02 -24.53 -21.23
CA HIS A 226 10.05 -25.81 -21.94
C HIS A 226 10.06 -27.01 -20.97
N PRO A 227 9.26 -28.07 -21.20
CA PRO A 227 9.15 -29.22 -20.28
C PRO A 227 10.46 -29.98 -20.02
N ARG A 228 11.35 -30.01 -21.03
CA ARG A 228 12.68 -30.65 -20.94
C ARG A 228 13.73 -29.83 -20.18
N MET A 229 13.41 -28.62 -19.73
CA MET A 229 14.32 -27.84 -18.87
C MET A 229 14.54 -28.53 -17.54
N ALA A 230 15.73 -28.35 -16.94
CA ALA A 230 16.04 -28.91 -15.63
C ALA A 230 15.01 -28.45 -14.58
N THR A 231 14.56 -29.38 -13.74
CA THR A 231 13.66 -29.08 -12.61
C THR A 231 14.40 -28.42 -11.46
N GLN A 232 15.68 -28.74 -11.28
CA GLN A 232 16.53 -28.21 -10.22
C GLN A 232 17.92 -27.90 -10.75
N VAL A 233 18.41 -26.69 -10.48
CA VAL A 233 19.76 -26.25 -10.83
C VAL A 233 20.53 -25.95 -9.55
N LYS A 234 21.61 -26.69 -9.27
CA LYS A 234 22.50 -26.44 -8.13
C LYS A 234 23.58 -25.42 -8.52
N LYS A 235 23.89 -24.46 -7.63
CA LYS A 235 24.84 -23.35 -7.87
C LYS A 235 24.50 -22.57 -9.15
N ALA A 236 23.29 -22.02 -9.17
CA ALA A 236 22.80 -21.24 -10.31
C ALA A 236 23.58 -19.92 -10.46
N LYS A 237 23.98 -19.61 -11.69
CA LYS A 237 24.43 -18.29 -12.16
C LYS A 237 23.25 -17.68 -12.91
N ILE A 238 22.65 -16.67 -12.28
CA ILE A 238 21.38 -16.10 -12.72
C ILE A 238 21.65 -14.85 -13.57
N ALA A 239 21.09 -14.81 -14.78
CA ALA A 239 21.03 -13.62 -15.61
C ALA A 239 19.62 -13.01 -15.58
N LEU A 240 19.55 -11.70 -15.39
CA LEU A 240 18.30 -10.94 -15.43
C LEU A 240 18.25 -10.11 -16.71
N LEU A 241 17.23 -10.30 -17.54
CA LEU A 241 17.04 -9.62 -18.82
C LEU A 241 15.78 -8.78 -18.79
N SER A 242 15.89 -7.50 -19.15
CA SER A 242 14.75 -6.58 -19.34
C SER A 242 14.23 -6.53 -20.79
N VAL A 243 14.88 -7.26 -21.69
CA VAL A 243 14.70 -7.23 -23.15
C VAL A 243 14.01 -8.53 -23.58
N PRO A 244 13.02 -8.52 -24.50
CA PRO A 244 12.38 -9.76 -24.92
C PRO A 244 13.35 -10.61 -25.74
N MET A 245 13.24 -11.92 -25.62
CA MET A 245 13.96 -12.88 -26.46
C MET A 245 13.03 -13.35 -27.57
N GLU A 246 12.69 -12.42 -28.46
CA GLU A 246 11.75 -12.61 -29.57
C GLU A 246 12.25 -11.84 -30.79
N VAL A 247 11.82 -12.26 -31.98
CA VAL A 247 12.09 -11.50 -33.20
C VAL A 247 11.35 -10.16 -33.14
N LYS A 248 12.10 -9.07 -33.04
CA LYS A 248 11.52 -7.73 -32.97
C LYS A 248 10.95 -7.33 -34.32
N LYS A 249 9.68 -6.90 -34.30
CA LYS A 249 9.10 -6.16 -35.41
C LYS A 249 9.81 -4.82 -35.56
N THR A 250 9.97 -4.38 -36.80
CA THR A 250 10.54 -3.06 -37.09
C THR A 250 9.62 -1.96 -36.56
N GLU A 251 10.20 -0.91 -35.95
CA GLU A 251 9.43 0.25 -35.47
C GLU A 251 8.83 1.08 -36.62
N VAL A 252 9.36 0.93 -37.82
CA VAL A 252 8.86 1.53 -39.07
C VAL A 252 8.08 0.48 -39.85
N ASP A 253 7.02 0.91 -40.55
CA ASP A 253 6.24 0.08 -41.48
C ASP A 253 7.13 -0.49 -42.59
N ALA A 254 7.69 -1.68 -42.35
CA ALA A 254 8.45 -2.45 -43.32
C ALA A 254 7.53 -3.50 -43.95
N LYS A 255 7.30 -3.42 -45.27
CA LYS A 255 6.60 -4.46 -46.03
C LYS A 255 7.63 -5.32 -46.74
N ILE A 256 7.73 -6.57 -46.32
CA ILE A 256 8.58 -7.57 -46.97
C ILE A 256 7.79 -8.17 -48.13
N GLN A 257 8.28 -7.98 -49.37
CA GLN A 257 7.71 -8.62 -50.56
C GLN A 257 8.58 -9.80 -50.98
N ILE A 258 8.09 -11.01 -50.73
CA ILE A 258 8.76 -12.25 -51.14
C ILE A 258 8.32 -12.57 -52.56
N ARG A 259 9.26 -12.55 -53.52
CA ARG A 259 8.99 -12.83 -54.94
C ARG A 259 9.36 -14.25 -55.33
N ASP A 260 10.31 -14.85 -54.62
CA ASP A 260 10.85 -16.17 -54.91
C ASP A 260 10.79 -17.07 -53.66
N PRO A 261 10.53 -18.39 -53.81
CA PRO A 261 10.53 -19.33 -52.68
C PRO A 261 11.86 -19.38 -51.90
N SER A 262 12.99 -19.11 -52.55
CA SER A 262 14.30 -19.06 -51.90
C SER A 262 14.44 -17.87 -50.92
N GLN A 263 13.77 -16.75 -51.20
CA GLN A 263 13.77 -15.57 -50.31
C GLN A 263 12.98 -15.83 -49.03
N MET A 264 11.96 -16.70 -49.09
CA MET A 264 11.25 -17.14 -47.89
C MET A 264 12.19 -17.91 -46.95
N GLN A 265 12.99 -18.83 -47.50
CA GLN A 265 13.93 -19.61 -46.70
C GLN A 265 15.01 -18.71 -46.07
N MET A 266 15.58 -17.79 -46.85
CA MET A 266 16.59 -16.84 -46.34
C MET A 266 16.05 -15.95 -45.21
N PHE A 267 14.78 -15.58 -45.27
CA PHE A 267 14.15 -14.78 -44.21
C PHE A 267 14.02 -15.59 -42.91
N LEU A 268 13.55 -16.83 -43.00
CA LEU A 268 13.46 -17.74 -41.84
C LEU A 268 14.85 -18.01 -41.23
N ASP A 269 15.86 -18.25 -42.07
CA ASP A 269 17.23 -18.49 -41.62
C ASP A 269 17.81 -17.26 -40.90
N GLU A 270 17.48 -16.03 -41.34
CA GLU A 270 17.92 -14.79 -40.69
C GLU A 270 17.20 -14.56 -39.35
N GLU A 271 15.90 -14.85 -39.26
CA GLU A 271 15.16 -14.82 -37.99
C GLU A 271 15.78 -15.78 -36.96
N GLU A 272 16.07 -17.02 -37.37
CA GLU A 272 16.78 -18.00 -36.53
C GLU A 272 18.18 -17.53 -36.15
N ALA A 273 18.92 -16.92 -37.08
CA ALA A 273 20.28 -16.42 -36.81
C ALA A 273 20.29 -15.29 -35.79
N VAL A 274 19.30 -14.39 -35.84
CA VAL A 274 19.14 -13.30 -34.86
C VAL A 274 18.87 -13.87 -33.47
N LEU A 275 17.94 -14.82 -33.34
CA LEU A 275 17.64 -15.49 -32.08
C LEU A 275 18.86 -16.23 -31.53
N LYS A 276 19.55 -16.99 -32.40
CA LYS A 276 20.76 -17.72 -32.05
C LYS A 276 21.87 -16.79 -31.53
N LYS A 277 22.05 -15.63 -32.15
CA LYS A 277 23.02 -14.62 -31.68
C LYS A 277 22.68 -14.10 -30.29
N MET A 278 21.41 -13.89 -29.97
CA MET A 278 20.98 -13.49 -28.62
C MET A 278 21.25 -14.61 -27.60
N VAL A 279 20.94 -15.86 -27.95
CA VAL A 279 21.21 -17.04 -27.09
C VAL A 279 22.71 -17.22 -26.87
N ASP A 280 23.53 -17.08 -27.91
CA ASP A 280 25.00 -17.20 -27.83
C ASP A 280 25.59 -16.13 -26.90
N GLN A 281 25.06 -14.90 -26.90
CA GLN A 281 25.46 -13.85 -25.95
C GLN A 281 25.14 -14.23 -24.51
N VAL A 282 23.96 -14.80 -24.26
CA VAL A 282 23.58 -15.27 -22.93
C VAL A 282 24.44 -16.47 -22.51
N ALA A 283 24.71 -17.41 -23.41
CA ALA A 283 25.57 -18.55 -23.16
C ALA A 283 27.02 -18.11 -22.86
N ALA A 284 27.54 -17.10 -23.58
CA ALA A 284 28.86 -16.53 -23.35
C ALA A 284 29.01 -15.89 -21.96
N SER A 285 27.92 -15.37 -21.37
CA SER A 285 27.94 -14.86 -19.98
C SER A 285 28.20 -15.97 -18.94
N GLY A 286 28.02 -17.24 -19.32
CA GLY A 286 28.15 -18.40 -18.44
C GLY A 286 27.00 -18.53 -17.43
N ALA A 287 25.89 -17.82 -17.63
CA ALA A 287 24.67 -18.00 -16.86
C ALA A 287 24.03 -19.37 -17.17
N ASN A 288 23.47 -20.01 -16.15
CA ASN A 288 22.77 -21.29 -16.29
C ASN A 288 21.25 -21.17 -16.02
N VAL A 289 20.80 -20.03 -15.49
CA VAL A 289 19.39 -19.69 -15.29
C VAL A 289 19.20 -18.27 -15.79
N VAL A 290 18.14 -18.04 -16.56
CA VAL A 290 17.83 -16.74 -17.17
C VAL A 290 16.41 -16.37 -16.78
N PHE A 291 16.23 -15.19 -16.20
CA PHE A 291 14.92 -14.59 -15.99
C PHE A 291 14.77 -13.43 -16.96
N CYS A 292 13.79 -13.56 -17.86
CA CYS A 292 13.39 -12.48 -18.73
C CYS A 292 12.15 -11.80 -18.15
N GLN A 293 12.15 -10.47 -18.09
CA GLN A 293 10.98 -9.69 -17.71
C GLN A 293 9.89 -9.73 -18.79
N LYS A 294 10.30 -9.93 -20.05
CA LYS A 294 9.42 -9.98 -21.23
C LYS A 294 9.31 -11.41 -21.75
N GLY A 295 8.62 -11.59 -22.88
CA GLY A 295 8.44 -12.90 -23.47
C GLY A 295 9.73 -13.51 -24.01
N ILE A 296 9.67 -14.83 -24.15
CA ILE A 296 10.71 -15.69 -24.70
C ILE A 296 9.97 -16.51 -25.76
N ASP A 297 10.45 -16.43 -26.99
CA ASP A 297 9.94 -17.22 -28.12
C ASP A 297 10.33 -18.70 -27.97
N ASP A 298 9.58 -19.58 -28.65
CA ASP A 298 9.74 -21.05 -28.55
C ASP A 298 11.06 -21.59 -29.15
#